data_AF-A0A4R2R651-F1
#
_entry.id   AF-A0A4R2R651-F1
#
_cell.length_a   1.000
_cell.length_b   1.000
_cell.length_c   1.000
_cell.angle_alpha   90.00
_cell.angle_beta   90.00
_cell.angle_gamma   90.00
#
_symmetry.space_group_name_H-M   'P 1'
#
loop_
_entity.id
_entity.type
_entity.pdbx_description
1 polymer ?
#
loop_
_entity_poly.entity_id
_entity_poly.type
_entity_poly.pdbx_seq_one_letter_code
_entity_poly.pdbx_strand_id
1 'polypeptide(L)'
;MPGLPDSLTSRPTAGELDQARILLREHGWLGEQTRISYLGLPEPSSQPVYGPASRTVQAILLDTRTGMARDIHVCLADRTVVSVREIDMLTEGPPAI
;
A
#
# COMPACT_ATOMS: atom_id res chain seq x y z
N MET A 1 3.92 -31.91 10.58
CA MET A 1 3.77 -30.90 9.51
C MET A 1 3.75 -29.54 10.18
N PRO A 2 4.81 -28.71 10.08
CA PRO A 2 4.80 -27.37 10.66
C PRO A 2 3.73 -26.55 9.96
N GLY A 3 2.86 -25.90 10.74
CA GLY A 3 1.75 -25.10 10.24
C GLY A 3 2.23 -24.02 9.29
N LEU A 4 1.45 -23.77 8.23
CA LEU A 4 1.59 -22.56 7.43
C LEU A 4 1.72 -21.35 8.38
N PRO A 5 2.62 -20.39 8.09
CA PRO A 5 2.64 -19.14 8.84
C PRO A 5 1.25 -18.51 8.75
N ASP A 6 0.75 -18.05 9.90
CA ASP A 6 -0.49 -17.32 10.07
C ASP A 6 -0.72 -16.37 8.88
N SER A 7 -1.80 -16.63 8.16
CA SER A 7 -1.94 -16.45 6.72
C SER A 7 -1.41 -15.13 6.15
N LEU A 8 -0.75 -15.22 4.99
CA LEU A 8 -0.44 -14.08 4.08
C LEU A 8 -1.69 -13.23 3.71
N THR A 9 -2.89 -13.71 4.03
CA THR A 9 -4.19 -13.07 3.83
C THR A 9 -4.83 -12.52 5.11
N SER A 10 -4.19 -12.68 6.28
CA SER A 10 -4.67 -12.13 7.56
C SER A 10 -4.63 -10.60 7.50
N ARG A 11 -5.65 -9.92 8.07
CA ARG A 11 -5.72 -8.44 8.08
C ARG A 11 -4.38 -7.80 8.53
N PRO A 12 -4.02 -6.65 7.95
CA PRO A 12 -2.88 -5.91 8.45
C PRO A 12 -3.13 -5.48 9.90
N THR A 13 -2.13 -5.62 10.77
CA THR A 13 -2.25 -5.17 12.16
C THR A 13 -2.11 -3.65 12.21
N ALA A 14 -2.60 -3.03 13.30
CA ALA A 14 -2.48 -1.59 13.50
C ALA A 14 -1.02 -1.10 13.46
N GLY A 15 -0.08 -1.89 13.99
CA GLY A 15 1.35 -1.55 13.97
C GLY A 15 1.95 -1.54 12.57
N GLU A 16 1.46 -2.39 11.68
CA GLU A 16 1.94 -2.46 10.30
C GLU A 16 1.40 -1.32 9.44
N LEU A 17 0.15 -0.93 9.67
CA LEU A 17 -0.43 0.26 9.04
C LEU A 17 0.27 1.54 9.51
N ASP A 18 0.65 1.61 10.80
CA ASP A 18 1.44 2.72 11.33
C ASP A 18 2.84 2.76 10.72
N GLN A 19 3.52 1.61 10.63
CA GLN A 19 4.83 1.51 9.99
C GLN A 19 4.77 1.92 8.50
N ALA A 20 3.75 1.49 7.77
CA ALA A 20 3.53 1.93 6.38
C ALA A 20 3.33 3.45 6.31
N ARG A 21 2.56 4.04 7.23
CA ARG A 21 2.34 5.50 7.32
C ARG A 21 3.65 6.25 7.56
N ILE A 22 4.52 5.73 8.42
CA ILE A 22 5.83 6.31 8.71
C ILE A 22 6.69 6.26 7.45
N LEU A 23 6.80 5.10 6.80
CA LEU A 23 7.60 4.94 5.57
C LEU A 23 7.12 5.88 4.45
N LEU A 24 5.81 6.02 4.25
CA LEU A 24 5.26 6.94 3.26
C LEU A 24 5.60 8.40 3.57
N ARG A 25 5.69 8.79 4.85
CA ARG A 25 6.17 10.13 5.24
C ARG A 25 7.67 10.29 5.03
N GLU A 26 8.47 9.30 5.44
CA GLU A 26 9.93 9.32 5.29
C GLU A 26 10.34 9.44 3.81
N HIS A 27 9.63 8.76 2.92
CA HIS A 27 9.85 8.84 1.48
C HIS A 27 9.23 10.09 0.81
N GLY A 28 8.56 10.97 1.57
CA GLY A 28 7.96 12.20 1.06
C GLY A 28 6.66 12.01 0.26
N TRP A 29 6.09 10.80 0.24
CA TRP A 29 4.84 10.51 -0.46
C TRP A 29 3.61 11.00 0.30
N LEU A 30 3.68 11.03 1.63
CA LEU A 30 2.61 11.53 2.48
C LEU A 30 2.99 12.89 3.09
N GLY A 31 2.37 13.96 2.61
CA GLY A 31 2.52 15.33 3.12
C GLY A 31 1.19 15.97 3.51
N GLU A 32 1.22 17.26 3.85
CA GLU A 32 0.03 18.03 4.29
C GLU A 32 -1.09 18.09 3.23
N GLN A 33 -0.72 18.01 1.96
CA GLN A 33 -1.64 18.06 0.82
C GLN A 33 -2.05 16.68 0.31
N THR A 34 -1.55 15.61 0.94
CA THR A 34 -1.81 14.23 0.53
C THR A 34 -2.79 13.58 1.49
N ARG A 35 -3.88 13.02 0.96
CA ARG A 35 -4.84 12.21 1.72
C ARG A 35 -4.62 10.74 1.42
N ILE A 36 -4.88 9.90 2.41
CA ILE A 36 -4.83 8.45 2.19
C ILE A 36 -6.26 8.00 1.93
N SER A 37 -6.54 7.61 0.68
CA SER A 37 -7.83 7.08 0.27
C SER A 37 -7.96 5.60 0.65
N TYR A 38 -6.86 4.85 0.60
CA TYR A 38 -6.80 3.44 0.99
C TYR A 38 -5.47 3.11 1.66
N LEU A 39 -5.51 2.27 2.70
CA LEU A 39 -4.31 1.70 3.32
C LEU A 39 -4.64 0.30 3.85
N GLY A 40 -4.05 -0.72 3.23
CA GLY A 40 -4.40 -2.10 3.51
C GLY A 40 -3.46 -3.10 2.87
N LEU A 41 -3.82 -4.38 2.91
CA LEU A 41 -3.13 -5.37 2.08
C LEU A 41 -3.56 -5.18 0.62
N PRO A 42 -2.66 -5.38 -0.35
CA PRO A 42 -3.06 -5.40 -1.74
C PRO A 42 -4.17 -6.43 -1.93
N GLU A 43 -5.15 -6.14 -2.78
CA GLU A 43 -6.16 -7.14 -3.13
C GLU A 43 -5.46 -8.43 -3.57
N PRO A 44 -5.90 -9.60 -3.07
CA PRO A 44 -5.28 -10.86 -3.41
C PRO A 44 -5.40 -11.04 -4.92
N SER A 45 -4.30 -10.79 -5.62
CA SER A 45 -4.19 -11.11 -7.03
C SER A 45 -4.35 -12.63 -7.15
N SER A 46 -5.11 -13.13 -8.14
CA SER A 46 -5.21 -14.58 -8.43
C SER A 46 -3.86 -15.26 -8.69
N GLN A 47 -2.75 -14.51 -8.69
CA GLN A 47 -1.41 -15.03 -8.86
C GLN A 47 -0.78 -15.27 -7.48
N PRO A 48 -0.32 -16.50 -7.20
CA PRO A 48 0.34 -16.81 -5.95
C PRO A 48 1.60 -15.96 -5.82
N VAL A 49 1.72 -15.25 -4.70
CA VAL A 49 2.93 -14.50 -4.36
C VAL A 49 4.04 -15.52 -4.10
N TYR A 50 4.85 -15.84 -5.11
CA TYR A 50 6.00 -16.73 -4.99
C TYR A 50 7.23 -15.90 -4.58
N GLY A 51 7.64 -16.04 -3.33
CA GLY A 51 8.77 -15.35 -2.71
C GLY A 51 8.69 -15.50 -1.18
N PRO A 52 9.72 -15.14 -0.40
CA PRO A 52 9.57 -15.04 1.04
C PRO A 52 8.34 -14.16 1.32
N ALA A 53 7.56 -14.53 2.33
CA ALA A 53 6.31 -13.90 2.74
C ALA A 53 6.52 -12.41 3.14
N SER A 54 6.84 -11.57 2.18
CA SER A 54 7.11 -10.15 2.35
C SER A 54 5.76 -9.45 2.43
N ARG A 55 5.38 -9.09 3.66
CA ARG A 55 4.13 -8.40 3.95
C ARG A 55 4.14 -7.06 3.27
N THR A 56 3.37 -6.95 2.19
CA THR A 56 3.27 -5.75 1.38
C THR A 56 1.99 -5.02 1.73
N VAL A 57 2.07 -3.72 1.96
CA VAL A 57 0.92 -2.83 2.19
C VAL A 57 0.72 -1.96 0.96
N GLN A 58 -0.52 -1.92 0.48
CA GLN A 58 -0.97 -1.00 -0.55
C GLN A 58 -1.48 0.28 0.11
N ALA A 59 -1.05 1.42 -0.42
CA ALA A 59 -1.48 2.74 -0.02
C ALA A 59 -1.90 3.53 -1.26
N ILE A 60 -3.17 3.93 -1.30
CA ILE A 60 -3.66 4.84 -2.33
C ILE A 60 -3.66 6.25 -1.75
N LEU A 61 -2.79 7.09 -2.30
CA LEU A 61 -2.58 8.46 -1.89
C LEU A 61 -3.21 9.41 -2.90
N LEU A 62 -3.98 10.37 -2.42
CA LEU A 62 -4.60 11.41 -3.21
C LEU A 62 -3.92 12.75 -2.95
N ASP A 63 -3.33 13.33 -3.97
CA ASP A 63 -2.87 14.71 -3.95
C ASP A 63 -4.05 15.67 -4.14
N THR A 64 -4.42 16.37 -3.08
CA THR A 64 -5.58 17.27 -3.08
C THR A 64 -5.37 18.57 -3.84
N ARG A 65 -4.12 18.89 -4.19
CA ARG A 65 -3.77 20.11 -4.94
C ARG A 65 -3.90 19.90 -6.44
N THR A 66 -3.50 18.73 -6.92
CA THR A 66 -3.44 18.38 -8.35
C THR A 66 -4.59 17.46 -8.78
N GLY A 67 -5.24 16.77 -7.85
CA GLY A 67 -6.22 15.74 -8.18
C GLY A 67 -5.57 14.47 -8.76
N MET A 68 -4.27 14.25 -8.51
CA MET A 68 -3.59 13.02 -8.90
C MET A 68 -3.68 12.00 -7.76
N ALA A 69 -4.01 10.76 -8.09
CA ALA A 69 -3.89 9.66 -7.14
C ALA A 69 -2.61 8.87 -7.42
N ARG A 70 -2.08 8.20 -6.41
CA ARG A 70 -0.91 7.31 -6.50
C ARG A 70 -1.20 6.04 -5.75
N ASP A 71 -1.05 4.93 -6.42
CA ASP A 71 -1.08 3.61 -5.85
C ASP A 71 0.36 3.17 -5.52
N ILE A 72 0.65 3.00 -4.23
CA ILE A 72 1.99 2.73 -3.73
C ILE A 72 1.97 1.42 -2.97
N HIS A 73 2.85 0.51 -3.33
CA HIS A 73 3.05 -0.75 -2.64
C HIS A 73 4.35 -0.70 -1.84
N VAL A 74 4.28 -0.96 -0.53
CA VAL A 74 5.40 -0.89 0.40
C VAL A 74 5.64 -2.26 1.02
N CYS A 75 6.86 -2.78 0.89
CA CYS A 75 7.28 -4.00 1.58
C CYS A 75 7.71 -3.64 3.00
N LEU A 76 6.98 -4.11 4.01
CA LEU A 76 7.29 -3.80 5.41
C LEU A 76 8.55 -4.50 5.91
N ALA A 77 8.83 -5.70 5.40
CA ALA A 77 10.01 -6.48 5.78
C ALA A 77 11.31 -5.81 5.33
N ASP A 78 11.31 -5.29 4.11
CA ASP A 78 12.48 -4.65 3.50
C ASP A 78 12.49 -3.12 3.72
N ARG A 79 11.37 -2.56 4.21
CA ARG A 79 11.13 -1.11 4.37
C ARG A 79 11.34 -0.33 3.06
N THR A 80 11.01 -0.95 1.93
CA THR A 80 11.18 -0.37 0.60
C THR A 80 9.86 -0.25 -0.14
N VAL A 81 9.80 0.72 -1.04
CA VAL A 81 8.70 0.87 -1.98
C VAL A 81 8.95 -0.08 -3.15
N VAL A 82 8.05 -1.06 -3.32
CA VAL A 82 8.18 -2.08 -4.37
C VAL A 82 7.47 -1.67 -5.66
N SER A 83 6.47 -0.78 -5.57
CA SER A 83 5.75 -0.29 -6.73
C SER A 83 5.16 1.09 -6.45
N VAL A 84 5.17 1.96 -7.47
CA VAL A 84 4.47 3.26 -7.49
C VAL A 84 3.80 3.38 -8.84
N ARG A 85 2.48 3.58 -8.84
CA ARG A 85 1.67 3.83 -10.02
C ARG A 85 0.90 5.12 -9.83
N GLU A 86 1.09 6.08 -10.70
CA GLU A 86 0.25 7.28 -10.72
C GLU A 86 -1.07 6.92 -11.39
N ILE A 87 -2.17 7.34 -10.76
CA ILE A 87 -3.55 7.17 -11.22
C ILE A 87 -4.05 8.57 -11.57
N ASP A 88 -4.31 8.79 -12.84
CA ASP A 88 -4.89 10.04 -13.31
C ASP A 88 -6.41 9.97 -13.10
N MET A 89 -6.90 10.64 -12.05
CA MET A 89 -8.32 10.55 -11.68
C MET A 89 -9.28 11.15 -12.73
N LEU A 90 -8.76 11.97 -13.66
CA LEU A 90 -9.54 12.55 -14.74
C LEU A 90 -9.83 11.52 -15.85
N THR A 91 -8.90 10.58 -16.07
CA THR A 91 -8.99 9.57 -17.13
C THR A 91 -9.40 8.19 -16.61
N GLU A 92 -8.98 7.82 -15.40
CA GLU A 92 -9.22 6.49 -14.81
C GLU A 92 -10.37 6.47 -13.79
N GLY A 93 -10.81 7.64 -13.32
CA GLY A 93 -11.83 7.77 -12.28
C GLY A 93 -11.28 7.56 -10.85
N PRO A 94 -12.05 7.91 -9.82
CA PRO A 94 -11.60 7.75 -8.44
C PRO A 94 -11.49 6.26 -8.07
N PRO A 95 -10.47 5.87 -7.28
CA PRO A 95 -10.41 4.54 -6.70
C PRO A 95 -11.68 4.32 -5.85
N ALA A 96 -12.27 3.13 -5.93
CA ALA A 96 -13.44 2.78 -5.14
C ALA A 96 -13.14 2.98 -3.64
N ILE A 97 -14.02 3.72 -2.95
CA ILE A 97 -13.91 4.11 -1.53
C ILE A 97 -14.63 3.08 -0.67
#